data_AF-A0A1G5JYM8-F1
#
_entry.id   AF-A0A1G5JYM8-F1
#
_cell.length_a   1.000
_cell.length_b   1.000
_cell.length_c   1.000
_cell.angle_alpha   90.00
_cell.angle_beta   90.00
_cell.angle_gamma   90.00
#
_symmetry.space_group_name_H-M   'P 1'
#
loop_
_entity.id
_entity.type
_entity.pdbx_description
1 polymer ?
#
loop_
_entity_poly.entity_id
_entity_poly.type
_entity_poly.pdbx_seq_one_letter_code
_entity_poly.pdbx_strand_id
1 'polypeptide(L)'
;MREESLSREIRYGKQDIAELESASIQVHLIYQKTAELFKRSVDSPSGSNNPVHTDVDWMNSAGSGSSPAVLQKWIQAPSGWKCIGCELRLPDRVSHAKQQTYNDRLCLKAGNGKLVQIEMLIQAVVWSQYEKIRMFAPWLGDEPFYTAEELEVIARYIVPTYFSDRPLHEQGKVFKIHQPYGHIPLYQEYVDAPSCCVQVDGALLEGRLLTGVFVSDTQTFGLNPYVKDGDGGRTYMQAFVQ
;
A
#
# COMPACT_ATOMS: atom_id res chain seq x y z
N MET A 1 -35.37 18.08 -6.97
CA MET A 1 -35.46 16.83 -7.74
C MET A 1 -34.04 16.55 -8.21
N ARG A 2 -33.32 15.62 -7.57
CA ARG A 2 -31.91 15.34 -7.89
C ARG A 2 -31.91 14.48 -9.15
N GLU A 3 -31.31 14.98 -10.22
CA GLU A 3 -31.03 14.18 -11.40
C GLU A 3 -30.01 13.11 -11.01
N GLU A 4 -30.45 11.86 -11.10
CA GLU A 4 -29.60 10.69 -10.99
C GLU A 4 -28.62 10.73 -12.16
N SER A 5 -27.43 11.26 -11.90
CA SER A 5 -26.33 11.25 -12.85
C SER A 5 -26.00 9.79 -13.17
N LEU A 6 -25.83 9.48 -14.46
CA LEU A 6 -25.37 8.19 -14.99
C LEU A 6 -23.91 7.95 -14.59
N SER A 7 -23.65 7.85 -13.28
CA SER A 7 -22.42 7.30 -12.74
C SER A 7 -22.49 5.81 -12.99
N ARG A 8 -21.56 5.30 -13.78
CA ARG A 8 -21.41 3.86 -13.99
C ARG A 8 -21.15 3.23 -12.62
N GLU A 9 -22.17 2.60 -12.05
CA GLU A 9 -22.07 1.90 -10.77
C GLU A 9 -20.89 0.94 -10.82
N ILE A 10 -19.92 1.09 -9.89
CA ILE A 10 -18.84 0.11 -9.76
C ILE A 10 -19.38 -1.05 -8.94
N ARG A 11 -19.64 -2.16 -9.65
CA ARG A 11 -20.20 -3.37 -9.10
C ARG A 11 -19.07 -4.36 -8.79
N TYR A 12 -19.08 -4.88 -7.58
CA TYR A 12 -18.21 -5.95 -7.15
C TYR A 12 -19.04 -7.21 -6.94
N GLY A 13 -18.55 -8.36 -7.43
CA GLY A 13 -19.14 -9.64 -7.06
C GLY A 13 -18.84 -9.98 -5.59
N LYS A 14 -19.68 -10.77 -4.93
CA LYS A 14 -19.43 -11.22 -3.54
C LYS A 14 -18.06 -11.88 -3.36
N GLN A 15 -17.61 -12.60 -4.39
CA GLN A 15 -16.29 -13.24 -4.39
C GLN A 15 -15.15 -12.22 -4.41
N ASP A 16 -15.26 -11.14 -5.18
CA ASP A 16 -14.25 -10.08 -5.21
C ASP A 16 -14.14 -9.38 -3.86
N ILE A 17 -15.28 -9.14 -3.20
CA ILE A 17 -15.32 -8.52 -1.88
C ILE A 17 -14.63 -9.43 -0.86
N ALA A 18 -15.05 -10.70 -0.79
CA ALA A 18 -14.46 -11.66 0.14
C ALA A 18 -12.95 -11.85 -0.10
N GLU A 19 -12.51 -11.88 -1.36
CA GLU A 19 -11.09 -11.94 -1.72
C GLU A 19 -10.35 -10.68 -1.27
N LEU A 20 -10.85 -9.49 -1.58
CA LEU A 20 -10.22 -8.22 -1.19
C LEU A 20 -10.15 -8.05 0.33
N GLU A 21 -11.19 -8.43 1.06
CA GLU A 21 -11.19 -8.34 2.53
C GLU A 21 -10.12 -9.27 3.13
N SER A 22 -10.10 -10.53 2.70
CA SER A 22 -9.12 -11.51 3.16
C SER A 22 -7.68 -11.12 2.76
N ALA A 23 -7.47 -10.78 1.49
CA ALA A 23 -6.18 -10.40 0.95
C ALA A 23 -5.64 -9.13 1.61
N SER A 24 -6.50 -8.15 1.91
CA SER A 24 -6.08 -6.90 2.55
C SER A 24 -5.53 -7.12 3.94
N ILE A 25 -6.16 -7.99 4.73
CA ILE A 25 -5.66 -8.36 6.07
C ILE A 25 -4.31 -9.07 5.95
N GLN A 26 -4.19 -10.05 5.05
CA GLN A 26 -2.95 -10.81 4.89
C GLN A 26 -1.78 -9.93 4.41
N VAL A 27 -2.02 -9.05 3.44
CA VAL A 27 -1.01 -8.08 2.97
C VAL A 27 -0.62 -7.09 4.08
N HIS A 28 -1.59 -6.64 4.89
CA HIS A 28 -1.33 -5.76 6.02
C HIS A 28 -0.41 -6.42 7.05
N LEU A 29 -0.67 -7.68 7.41
CA LEU A 29 0.17 -8.44 8.35
C LEU A 29 1.60 -8.62 7.83
N ILE A 30 1.79 -8.90 6.53
CA ILE A 30 3.11 -8.97 5.91
C ILE A 30 3.85 -7.62 6.00
N TYR A 31 3.16 -6.52 5.71
CA TYR A 31 3.73 -5.18 5.83
C TYR A 31 4.09 -4.84 7.26
N GLN A 32 3.26 -5.18 8.24
CA GLN A 32 3.56 -4.99 9.66
C GLN A 32 4.77 -5.81 10.10
N LYS A 33 4.79 -7.11 9.78
CA LYS A 33 5.91 -8.02 10.07
C LYS A 33 7.24 -7.48 9.52
N THR A 34 7.21 -6.94 8.30
CA THR A 34 8.38 -6.32 7.67
C THR A 34 8.75 -4.99 8.33
N ALA A 35 7.77 -4.15 8.67
CA ALA A 35 8.01 -2.90 9.40
C ALA A 35 8.64 -3.15 10.78
N GLU A 36 8.24 -4.22 11.47
CA GLU A 36 8.84 -4.63 12.74
C GLU A 36 10.31 -5.03 12.62
N LEU A 37 10.71 -5.60 11.48
CA LEU A 37 12.14 -5.87 11.21
C LEU A 37 12.94 -4.56 11.19
N PHE A 38 12.41 -3.50 10.58
CA PHE A 38 13.04 -2.19 10.58
C PHE A 38 13.15 -1.61 12.00
N LYS A 39 12.12 -1.76 12.87
CA LYS A 39 12.16 -1.34 14.29
C LYS A 39 13.42 -1.85 14.97
N ARG A 40 13.57 -3.18 14.95
CA ARG A 40 14.66 -3.88 15.62
C ARG A 40 16.04 -3.49 15.09
N SER A 41 16.13 -3.14 13.80
CA SER A 41 17.39 -2.71 13.18
C SER A 41 17.83 -1.30 13.59
N VAL A 42 16.90 -0.41 13.89
CA VAL A 42 17.16 0.98 14.30
C VAL A 42 17.40 1.06 15.81
N ASP A 43 16.67 0.27 16.60
CA ASP A 43 16.79 0.23 18.07
C ASP A 43 17.97 -0.62 18.56
N SER A 44 18.73 -1.24 17.64
CA SER A 44 19.91 -2.03 18.01
C SER A 44 21.04 -1.10 18.49
N PRO A 45 21.52 -1.23 19.74
CA PRO A 45 22.51 -0.32 20.32
C PRO A 45 23.89 -0.65 19.76
N SER A 46 24.15 -0.23 18.53
CA SER A 46 25.53 -0.09 18.05
C SER A 46 26.16 1.06 18.84
N GLY A 47 27.15 0.74 19.67
CA GLY A 47 27.84 1.64 20.60
C GLY A 47 28.48 2.87 19.95
N SER A 48 27.66 3.85 19.61
CA SER A 48 28.06 5.17 19.12
C SER A 48 27.49 6.21 20.08
N ASN A 49 28.38 6.88 20.81
CA ASN A 49 28.12 8.05 21.66
C ASN A 49 27.64 9.26 20.85
N ASN A 50 26.47 9.16 20.22
CA ASN A 50 25.77 10.30 19.66
C ASN A 50 24.31 10.23 20.10
N PRO A 51 23.83 11.18 20.93
CA PRO A 51 22.43 11.26 21.29
C PRO A 51 21.68 11.87 20.10
N VAL A 52 21.59 11.13 18.99
CA VAL A 52 20.57 11.41 18.00
C VAL A 52 19.28 10.92 18.64
N HIS A 53 18.59 11.83 19.33
CA HIS A 53 17.17 11.68 19.58
C HIS A 53 16.47 11.56 18.23
N THR A 54 16.36 10.34 17.74
CA THR A 54 15.40 9.97 16.72
C THR A 54 14.05 9.88 17.44
N ASP A 55 13.29 10.97 17.37
CA ASP A 55 11.83 10.89 17.51
C ASP A 55 11.33 10.06 16.33
N VAL A 56 11.43 8.74 16.47
CA VAL A 56 10.65 7.81 15.67
C VAL A 56 9.29 7.81 16.35
N ASP A 57 8.42 8.74 15.96
CA ASP A 57 6.99 8.67 16.30
C ASP A 57 6.38 7.48 15.54
N TRP A 58 6.75 6.29 15.97
CA TRP A 58 6.14 5.03 15.57
C TRP A 58 5.25 4.58 16.72
N MET A 59 3.95 4.64 16.48
CA MET A 59 2.91 3.88 17.18
C MET A 59 2.74 4.13 18.70
N ASN A 60 3.40 5.11 19.31
CA ASN A 60 3.27 5.34 20.76
C ASN A 60 2.42 6.55 21.18
N SER A 61 1.90 7.34 20.23
CA SER A 61 1.03 8.50 20.54
C SER A 61 -0.45 8.25 20.18
N ALA A 62 -0.93 7.02 20.36
CA ALA A 62 -2.36 6.74 20.39
C ALA A 62 -2.73 6.24 21.80
N GLY A 63 -2.92 7.19 22.71
CA GLY A 63 -3.70 6.91 23.91
C GLY A 63 -5.08 6.42 23.49
N SER A 64 -5.45 5.22 23.94
CA SER A 64 -6.82 4.68 23.94
C SER A 64 -7.51 4.53 22.57
N GLY A 65 -7.41 3.32 21.98
CA GLY A 65 -8.63 2.62 21.54
C GLY A 65 -8.83 2.29 20.05
N SER A 66 -8.01 2.75 19.10
CA SER A 66 -8.18 2.34 17.69
C SER A 66 -6.83 2.15 16.98
N SER A 67 -6.58 0.93 16.49
CA SER A 67 -5.46 0.66 15.59
C SER A 67 -5.53 1.59 14.36
N PRO A 68 -4.40 2.18 13.92
CA PRO A 68 -4.38 3.04 12.73
C PRO A 68 -4.86 2.26 11.49
N ALA A 69 -5.70 2.91 10.66
CA ALA A 69 -6.28 2.29 9.48
C ALA A 69 -5.43 2.57 8.24
N VAL A 70 -4.77 1.57 7.68
CA VAL A 70 -3.98 1.72 6.46
C VAL A 70 -4.90 1.72 5.26
N LEU A 71 -4.75 2.68 4.34
CA LEU A 71 -5.40 2.66 3.04
C LEU A 71 -4.52 1.90 2.04
N GLN A 72 -4.92 0.67 1.70
CA GLN A 72 -4.31 -0.08 0.61
C GLN A 72 -4.92 0.30 -0.73
N LYS A 73 -4.10 0.30 -1.78
CA LYS A 73 -4.49 0.61 -3.16
C LYS A 73 -4.45 -0.65 -4.00
N TRP A 74 -5.60 -1.01 -4.54
CA TRP A 74 -5.79 -2.23 -5.31
C TRP A 74 -6.18 -1.93 -6.76
N ILE A 75 -5.69 -2.76 -7.67
CA ILE A 75 -6.09 -2.79 -9.09
C ILE A 75 -6.57 -4.20 -9.40
N GLN A 76 -7.70 -4.31 -10.10
CA GLN A 76 -8.14 -5.56 -10.72
C GLN A 76 -7.42 -5.72 -12.06
N ALA A 77 -6.35 -6.51 -12.09
CA ALA A 77 -5.62 -6.83 -13.31
C ALA A 77 -6.17 -8.12 -13.95
N PRO A 78 -5.83 -8.43 -15.22
CA PRO A 78 -6.20 -9.71 -15.83
C PRO A 78 -5.70 -10.94 -15.06
N SER A 79 -4.62 -10.79 -14.30
CA SER A 79 -4.06 -11.82 -13.41
C SER A 79 -4.70 -11.87 -12.01
N GLY A 80 -5.77 -11.11 -11.77
CA GLY A 80 -6.41 -10.95 -10.46
C GLY A 80 -6.05 -9.65 -9.75
N TRP A 81 -6.45 -9.56 -8.48
CA TRP A 81 -6.24 -8.38 -7.63
C TRP A 81 -4.76 -8.16 -7.31
N LYS A 82 -4.30 -6.90 -7.43
CA LYS A 82 -2.93 -6.49 -7.15
C LYS A 82 -2.88 -5.27 -6.24
N CYS A 83 -2.18 -5.39 -5.12
CA CYS A 83 -1.86 -4.29 -4.21
C CYS A 83 -0.63 -3.53 -4.72
N ILE A 84 -0.84 -2.28 -5.13
CA ILE A 84 0.21 -1.40 -5.66
C ILE A 84 0.85 -0.51 -4.60
N GLY A 85 0.42 -0.64 -3.34
CA GLY A 85 0.97 0.10 -2.22
C GLY A 85 -0.07 0.51 -1.20
N CYS A 86 0.40 1.09 -0.11
CA CYS A 86 -0.43 1.55 0.98
C CYS A 86 -0.10 3.01 1.37
N GLU A 87 -1.05 3.64 2.06
CA GLU A 87 -0.89 4.95 2.71
C GLU A 87 -1.33 4.79 4.16
N LEU A 88 -0.50 5.21 5.12
CA LEU A 88 -0.99 5.35 6.49
C LEU A 88 -2.06 6.45 6.53
N ARG A 89 -3.22 6.14 7.11
CA ARG A 89 -4.24 7.11 7.46
C ARG A 89 -4.57 6.88 8.93
N LEU A 90 -4.50 7.92 9.76
CA LEU A 90 -5.18 7.81 11.05
C LEU A 90 -6.70 7.86 10.80
N PRO A 91 -7.48 7.01 11.48
CA PRO A 91 -8.92 7.07 11.41
C PRO A 91 -9.42 8.31 12.16
N ASP A 92 -9.26 9.48 11.56
CA ASP A 92 -10.14 10.58 11.92
C ASP A 92 -11.52 10.21 11.39
N ARG A 93 -12.45 10.12 12.35
CA ARG A 93 -13.86 9.73 12.22
C ARG A 93 -14.39 10.04 10.82
N VAL A 94 -14.97 9.01 10.19
CA VAL A 94 -15.83 9.09 9.00
C VAL A 94 -16.69 10.35 9.08
N SER A 95 -16.20 11.44 8.52
CA SER A 95 -16.83 12.75 8.55
C SER A 95 -16.31 13.51 7.35
N HIS A 96 -17.29 13.92 6.55
CA HIS A 96 -17.16 14.53 5.24
C HIS A 96 -16.06 15.60 5.14
N ALA A 97 -15.37 15.56 4.02
CA ALA A 97 -14.86 16.73 3.30
C ALA A 97 -14.19 17.80 4.17
N LYS A 98 -12.88 17.65 4.37
CA LYS A 98 -11.88 18.67 4.04
C LYS A 98 -10.51 18.03 4.01
N GLN A 99 -9.78 18.22 2.91
CA GLN A 99 -8.34 17.98 2.85
C GLN A 99 -7.67 18.80 3.94
N GLN A 100 -7.44 18.18 5.10
CA GLN A 100 -6.46 18.67 6.06
C GLN A 100 -5.21 17.83 5.90
N THR A 101 -4.37 18.33 5.01
CA THR A 101 -2.93 18.04 4.99
C THR A 101 -2.39 18.42 6.36
N TYR A 102 -1.82 17.48 7.11
CA TYR A 102 -0.56 17.59 7.88
C TYR A 102 -0.43 16.47 8.93
N ASN A 103 0.76 15.83 8.91
CA ASN A 103 1.49 15.15 10.00
C ASN A 103 1.42 13.66 10.35
N ASP A 104 0.41 12.86 9.99
CA ASP A 104 0.43 11.42 10.39
C ASP A 104 0.74 10.43 9.28
N ARG A 105 1.94 10.56 8.71
CA ARG A 105 2.51 9.58 7.76
C ARG A 105 3.64 8.83 8.43
N LEU A 106 3.76 7.54 8.13
CA LEU A 106 4.81 6.68 8.70
C LEU A 106 6.16 7.13 8.12
N CYS A 107 6.84 7.98 8.88
CA CYS A 107 8.05 8.66 8.42
C CYS A 107 9.28 8.17 9.17
N LEU A 108 10.34 7.79 8.46
CA LEU A 108 11.68 7.70 9.04
C LEU A 108 12.35 9.06 8.95
N LYS A 109 13.04 9.48 10.01
CA LYS A 109 13.92 10.65 9.95
C LYS A 109 15.24 10.21 9.32
N ALA A 110 15.47 10.60 8.07
CA ALA A 110 16.75 10.36 7.42
C ALA A 110 17.88 11.10 8.18
N GLY A 111 19.14 10.67 8.00
CA GLY A 111 20.30 11.30 8.65
C GLY A 111 20.50 12.79 8.35
N ASN A 112 19.78 13.33 7.35
CA ASN A 112 19.72 14.76 7.01
C ASN A 112 18.52 15.50 7.63
N GLY A 113 17.76 14.87 8.53
CA GLY A 113 16.60 15.44 9.22
C GLY A 113 15.28 15.41 8.45
N LYS A 114 15.24 14.93 7.20
CA LYS A 114 13.98 14.84 6.42
C LYS A 114 13.11 13.66 6.87
N LEU A 115 11.80 13.89 6.98
CA LEU A 115 10.79 12.85 7.22
C LEU A 115 10.48 12.11 5.92
N VAL A 116 10.50 10.78 5.97
CA VAL A 116 10.53 9.91 4.80
C VAL A 116 9.41 8.86 4.83
N GLN A 117 8.46 8.94 3.90
CA GLN A 117 7.37 7.97 3.73
C GLN A 117 7.89 6.57 3.36
N ILE A 118 7.78 5.60 4.27
CA ILE A 118 8.42 4.29 4.10
C ILE A 118 7.55 3.21 3.46
N GLU A 119 6.30 3.51 3.12
CA GLU A 119 5.35 2.49 2.65
C GLU A 119 5.87 1.76 1.40
N MET A 120 6.40 2.51 0.44
CA MET A 120 7.01 1.93 -0.77
C MET A 120 8.35 1.22 -0.49
N LEU A 121 9.12 1.68 0.51
CA LEU A 121 10.33 1.01 0.95
C LEU A 121 10.01 -0.36 1.56
N ILE A 122 8.97 -0.43 2.40
CA ILE A 122 8.50 -1.70 2.98
C ILE A 122 8.14 -2.66 1.84
N GLN A 123 7.36 -2.22 0.85
CA GLN A 123 7.00 -3.07 -0.29
C GLN A 123 8.22 -3.57 -1.07
N ALA A 124 9.24 -2.72 -1.30
CA ALA A 124 10.48 -3.14 -1.94
C ALA A 124 11.27 -4.17 -1.11
N VAL A 125 11.27 -4.02 0.22
CA VAL A 125 11.92 -4.99 1.11
C VAL A 125 11.17 -6.31 1.16
N VAL A 126 9.84 -6.29 1.23
CA VAL A 126 8.99 -7.49 1.14
C VAL A 126 9.37 -8.31 -0.09
N TRP A 127 9.43 -7.65 -1.25
CA TRP A 127 9.72 -8.34 -2.51
C TRP A 127 11.16 -8.87 -2.57
N SER A 128 12.13 -8.08 -2.06
CA SER A 128 13.52 -8.53 -1.96
C SER A 128 13.68 -9.75 -1.04
N GLN A 129 12.97 -9.78 0.08
CA GLN A 129 12.96 -10.92 1.00
C GLN A 129 12.28 -12.13 0.38
N TYR A 130 11.14 -11.96 -0.29
CA TYR A 130 10.45 -13.03 -1.01
C TYR A 130 11.39 -13.74 -2.00
N GLU A 131 12.08 -13.00 -2.87
CA GLU A 131 12.97 -13.61 -3.87
C GLU A 131 14.17 -14.31 -3.22
N LYS A 132 14.78 -13.70 -2.19
CA LYS A 132 15.90 -14.31 -1.45
C LYS A 132 15.46 -15.57 -0.73
N ILE A 133 14.30 -15.56 -0.09
CA ILE A 133 13.77 -16.74 0.61
C ILE A 133 13.55 -17.87 -0.39
N ARG A 134 12.94 -17.59 -1.54
CA ARG A 134 12.74 -18.61 -2.59
C ARG A 134 14.06 -19.11 -3.18
N MET A 135 15.02 -18.22 -3.42
CA MET A 135 16.32 -18.57 -3.97
C MET A 135 17.13 -19.44 -3.00
N PHE A 136 17.10 -19.10 -1.72
CA PHE A 136 17.92 -19.74 -0.69
C PHE A 136 17.16 -20.78 0.16
N ALA A 137 15.94 -21.16 -0.23
CA ALA A 137 15.08 -22.06 0.55
C ALA A 137 15.80 -23.32 1.08
N PRO A 138 16.67 -24.03 0.31
CA PRO A 138 17.39 -25.20 0.82
C PRO A 138 18.39 -24.92 1.96
N TRP A 139 18.80 -23.66 2.16
CA TRP A 139 19.84 -23.24 3.10
C TRP A 139 19.33 -22.40 4.28
N LEU A 140 18.05 -22.01 4.29
CA LEU A 140 17.49 -21.11 5.32
C LEU A 140 17.11 -21.81 6.62
N GLY A 141 17.26 -23.14 6.70
CA GLY A 141 16.82 -23.94 7.84
C GLY A 141 15.30 -24.03 7.90
N ASP A 142 14.78 -24.33 9.10
CA ASP A 142 13.38 -24.71 9.27
C ASP A 142 12.42 -23.51 9.47
N GLU A 143 12.95 -22.30 9.73
CA GLU A 143 12.15 -21.11 10.07
C GLU A 143 12.54 -19.89 9.21
N PRO A 144 12.14 -19.85 7.92
CA PRO A 144 12.30 -18.65 7.10
C PRO A 144 11.47 -17.49 7.65
N PHE A 145 11.89 -16.25 7.35
CA PHE A 145 11.19 -15.05 7.83
C PHE A 145 9.72 -15.02 7.39
N TYR A 146 9.42 -15.42 6.15
CA TYR A 146 8.04 -15.61 5.68
C TYR A 146 7.70 -17.10 5.59
N THR A 147 6.49 -17.47 6.02
CA THR A 147 5.96 -18.83 5.84
C THR A 147 5.63 -19.11 4.37
N ALA A 148 5.37 -20.38 4.04
CA ALA A 148 4.98 -20.75 2.67
C ALA A 148 3.71 -20.01 2.22
N GLU A 149 2.72 -19.90 3.11
CA GLU A 149 1.47 -19.19 2.87
C GLU A 149 1.71 -17.69 2.66
N GLU A 150 2.56 -17.06 3.48
CA GLU A 150 2.91 -15.64 3.30
C GLU A 150 3.62 -15.41 1.96
N LEU A 151 4.51 -16.31 1.53
CA LEU A 151 5.15 -16.20 0.21
C LEU A 151 4.14 -16.30 -0.94
N GLU A 152 3.12 -17.14 -0.81
CA GLU A 152 2.02 -17.22 -1.79
C GLU A 152 1.22 -15.92 -1.85
N VAL A 153 0.90 -15.33 -0.69
CA VAL A 153 0.21 -14.04 -0.59
C VAL A 153 1.04 -12.92 -1.23
N ILE A 154 2.34 -12.88 -0.94
CA ILE A 154 3.27 -11.91 -1.55
C ILE A 154 3.22 -12.05 -3.07
N ALA A 155 3.45 -13.25 -3.60
CA ALA A 155 3.47 -13.50 -5.05
C ALA A 155 2.13 -13.19 -5.73
N ARG A 156 1.03 -13.49 -5.05
CA ARG A 156 -0.32 -13.34 -5.59
C ARG A 156 -0.76 -11.89 -5.62
N TYR A 157 -0.53 -11.13 -4.55
CA TYR A 157 -1.16 -9.81 -4.39
C TYR A 157 -0.19 -8.65 -4.45
N ILE A 158 1.04 -8.78 -3.94
CA ILE A 158 1.94 -7.63 -3.81
C ILE A 158 2.70 -7.43 -5.13
N VAL A 159 2.66 -6.22 -5.67
CA VAL A 159 3.30 -5.93 -6.95
C VAL A 159 4.82 -5.86 -6.80
N PRO A 160 5.59 -6.54 -7.68
CA PRO A 160 7.05 -6.51 -7.67
C PRO A 160 7.58 -5.08 -7.62
N THR A 161 8.41 -4.82 -6.61
CA THR A 161 8.98 -3.49 -6.34
C THR A 161 10.44 -3.65 -5.94
N TYR A 162 11.32 -2.86 -6.54
CA TYR A 162 12.77 -3.04 -6.45
C TYR A 162 13.50 -1.72 -6.25
N PHE A 163 14.73 -1.81 -5.73
CA PHE A 163 15.67 -0.69 -5.61
C PHE A 163 16.48 -0.42 -6.89
N SER A 164 16.31 -1.26 -7.92
CA SER A 164 16.93 -1.10 -9.25
C SER A 164 15.93 -1.56 -10.31
N ASP A 165 16.01 -1.01 -11.51
CA ASP A 165 15.20 -1.41 -12.66
C ASP A 165 15.60 -2.78 -13.23
N ARG A 166 16.83 -3.22 -12.97
CA ARG A 166 17.43 -4.43 -13.54
C ARG A 166 16.51 -5.66 -13.53
N PRO A 167 15.88 -6.09 -12.42
CA PRO A 167 15.02 -7.28 -12.41
C PRO A 167 13.83 -7.16 -13.36
N LEU A 168 13.23 -5.97 -13.45
CA LEU A 168 12.09 -5.70 -14.34
C LEU A 168 12.55 -5.59 -15.79
N HIS A 169 13.70 -4.96 -16.04
CA HIS A 169 14.27 -4.81 -17.37
C HIS A 169 14.67 -6.16 -17.97
N GLU A 170 15.36 -7.01 -17.21
CA GLU A 170 15.75 -8.37 -17.63
C GLU A 170 14.54 -9.26 -17.94
N GLN A 171 13.38 -8.99 -17.31
CA GLN A 171 12.12 -9.69 -17.57
C GLN A 171 11.26 -9.03 -18.67
N GLY A 172 11.72 -7.93 -19.29
CA GLY A 172 10.97 -7.19 -20.31
C GLY A 172 9.69 -6.53 -19.77
N LYS A 173 9.65 -6.22 -18.47
CA LYS A 173 8.49 -5.63 -17.79
C LYS A 173 8.52 -4.11 -17.85
N VAL A 174 7.34 -3.51 -18.10
CA VAL A 174 7.13 -2.07 -17.95
C VAL A 174 7.05 -1.74 -16.47
N PHE A 175 7.57 -0.58 -16.06
CA PHE A 175 7.60 -0.18 -14.66
C PHE A 175 7.36 1.32 -14.44
N LYS A 176 6.89 1.66 -13.24
CA LYS A 176 6.79 3.02 -12.71
C LYS A 176 7.97 3.29 -11.79
N ILE A 177 8.51 4.51 -11.88
CA ILE A 177 9.53 4.98 -10.96
C ILE A 177 8.85 5.82 -9.89
N HIS A 178 8.98 5.38 -8.64
CA HIS A 178 8.60 6.13 -7.47
C HIS A 178 9.86 6.77 -6.89
N GLN A 179 9.83 8.08 -6.65
CA GLN A 179 10.92 8.79 -5.96
C GLN A 179 10.44 9.35 -4.61
N PRO A 180 9.93 8.50 -3.69
CA PRO A 180 9.46 8.97 -2.39
C PRO A 180 10.59 9.57 -1.54
N TYR A 181 11.85 9.24 -1.88
CA TYR A 181 13.05 9.57 -1.12
C TYR A 181 13.92 10.69 -1.71
N GLY A 182 13.60 11.20 -2.91
CA GLY A 182 14.44 12.15 -3.65
C GLY A 182 15.86 11.68 -4.00
N HIS A 183 16.33 10.58 -3.40
CA HIS A 183 17.70 10.08 -3.48
C HIS A 183 17.76 8.57 -3.79
N ILE A 184 16.73 7.80 -3.46
CA ILE A 184 16.64 6.36 -3.79
C ILE A 184 15.40 6.13 -4.66
N PRO A 185 15.55 5.87 -5.96
CA PRO A 185 14.43 5.50 -6.81
C PRO A 185 13.96 4.08 -6.46
N LEU A 186 12.64 3.89 -6.48
CA LEU A 186 12.01 2.58 -6.42
C LEU A 186 11.31 2.30 -7.74
N TYR A 187 11.47 1.07 -8.23
CA TYR A 187 10.96 0.62 -9.52
C TYR A 187 9.89 -0.43 -9.26
N GLN A 188 8.64 -0.11 -9.59
CA GLN A 188 7.50 -1.00 -9.39
C GLN A 188 6.96 -1.47 -10.74
N GLU A 189 6.70 -2.77 -10.89
CA GLU A 189 6.04 -3.30 -12.10
C GLU A 189 4.76 -2.51 -12.40
N TYR A 190 4.59 -2.13 -13.67
CA TYR A 190 3.40 -1.42 -14.11
C TYR A 190 2.23 -2.40 -14.18
N VAL A 191 1.24 -2.19 -13.31
CA VAL A 191 -0.06 -2.86 -13.41
C VAL A 191 -1.03 -1.93 -14.13
N ASP A 192 -1.65 -2.42 -15.21
CA ASP A 192 -2.64 -1.66 -15.95
C ASP A 192 -3.96 -1.62 -15.19
N ALA A 193 -4.42 -0.42 -14.89
CA ALA A 193 -5.70 -0.19 -14.26
C ALA A 193 -6.78 -0.03 -15.34
N PRO A 194 -7.99 -0.59 -15.15
CA PRO A 194 -9.09 -0.39 -16.08
C PRO A 194 -9.37 1.11 -16.28
N SER A 195 -9.47 1.54 -17.54
CA SER A 195 -9.95 2.88 -17.85
C SER A 195 -11.43 3.00 -17.49
N CYS A 196 -11.79 4.11 -16.88
CA CYS A 196 -13.16 4.40 -16.47
C CYS A 196 -13.49 5.86 -16.80
N CYS A 197 -14.68 6.07 -17.36
CA CYS A 197 -15.25 7.39 -17.57
C CYS A 197 -16.49 7.50 -16.70
N VAL A 198 -16.55 8.55 -15.87
CA VAL A 198 -17.67 8.82 -14.96
C VAL A 198 -18.14 10.24 -15.13
N GLN A 199 -19.44 10.46 -15.02
CA GLN A 199 -20.01 11.81 -15.05
C GLN A 199 -20.10 12.36 -13.64
N VAL A 200 -19.49 13.52 -13.40
CA VAL A 200 -19.43 14.21 -12.10
C VAL A 200 -19.81 15.66 -12.34
N ASP A 201 -20.85 16.15 -11.67
CA ASP A 201 -21.34 17.53 -11.79
C ASP A 201 -21.56 17.98 -13.24
N GLY A 202 -22.01 17.06 -14.11
CA GLY A 202 -22.25 17.30 -15.53
C GLY A 202 -21.00 17.22 -16.43
N ALA A 203 -19.80 17.14 -15.86
CA ALA A 203 -18.55 16.96 -16.59
C ALA A 203 -18.17 15.47 -16.70
N LEU A 204 -17.56 15.08 -17.83
CA LEU A 204 -17.01 13.75 -18.01
C LEU A 204 -15.59 13.70 -17.43
N LEU A 205 -15.37 12.82 -16.46
CA LEU A 205 -14.06 12.53 -15.89
C LEU A 205 -13.57 11.18 -16.43
N GLU A 206 -12.48 11.21 -17.19
CA GLU A 206 -11.78 10.01 -17.65
C GLU A 206 -10.55 9.76 -16.79
N GLY A 207 -10.34 8.51 -16.39
CA GLY A 207 -9.18 8.14 -15.61
C GLY A 207 -9.07 6.64 -15.40
N ARG A 208 -8.29 6.27 -14.39
CA ARG A 208 -7.99 4.87 -14.06
C ARG A 208 -8.74 4.45 -12.81
N LEU A 209 -9.43 3.32 -12.86
CA LEU A 209 -10.19 2.76 -11.74
C LEU A 209 -9.26 2.03 -10.77
N LEU A 210 -9.31 2.42 -9.51
CA LEU A 210 -8.63 1.76 -8.41
C LEU A 210 -9.62 1.49 -7.28
N THR A 211 -9.28 0.54 -6.41
CA THR A 211 -10.05 0.21 -5.21
C THR A 211 -9.21 0.51 -3.97
N GLY A 212 -9.66 1.45 -3.16
CA GLY A 212 -9.11 1.67 -1.82
C GLY A 212 -9.71 0.68 -0.84
N VAL A 213 -8.88 0.04 -0.02
CA VAL A 213 -9.35 -0.77 1.12
C VAL A 213 -8.70 -0.24 2.37
N PHE A 214 -9.52 0.22 3.31
CA PHE A 214 -9.04 0.58 4.65
C PHE A 214 -8.95 -0.71 5.47
N VAL A 215 -7.80 -0.94 6.08
CA VAL A 215 -7.52 -2.14 6.86
C VAL A 215 -6.85 -1.78 8.18
N SER A 216 -7.24 -2.47 9.24
CA SER A 216 -6.51 -2.57 10.49
C SER A 216 -6.14 -4.02 10.76
N ASP A 217 -5.56 -4.31 11.93
CA ASP A 217 -4.97 -5.62 12.25
C ASP A 217 -5.92 -6.82 12.04
N THR A 218 -7.22 -6.63 12.28
CA THR A 218 -8.22 -7.73 12.24
C THR A 218 -9.41 -7.48 11.31
N GLN A 219 -9.51 -6.31 10.67
CA GLN A 219 -10.74 -5.92 9.96
C GLN A 219 -10.49 -4.96 8.81
N THR A 220 -11.39 -5.01 7.84
CA THR A 220 -11.51 -4.06 6.74
C THR A 220 -12.71 -3.14 6.93
N PHE A 221 -12.59 -1.89 6.52
CA PHE A 221 -13.64 -0.87 6.64
C PHE A 221 -14.36 -0.60 5.31
N GLY A 222 -14.48 -1.65 4.50
CA GLY A 222 -15.17 -1.62 3.21
C GLY A 222 -14.31 -1.14 2.03
N LEU A 223 -14.88 -1.32 0.84
CA LEU A 223 -14.27 -0.97 -0.44
C LEU A 223 -14.59 0.48 -0.81
N ASN A 224 -13.57 1.20 -1.27
CA ASN A 224 -13.65 2.60 -1.66
C ASN A 224 -13.13 2.75 -3.09
N PRO A 225 -13.93 2.40 -4.12
CA PRO A 225 -13.54 2.64 -5.51
C PRO A 225 -13.28 4.13 -5.75
N TYR A 226 -12.28 4.42 -6.58
CA TYR A 226 -12.02 5.79 -7.03
C TYR A 226 -11.46 5.80 -8.45
N VAL A 227 -11.77 6.86 -9.20
CA VAL A 227 -11.11 7.19 -10.46
C VAL A 227 -9.93 8.10 -10.15
N LYS A 228 -8.76 7.75 -10.66
CA LYS A 228 -7.57 8.61 -10.67
C LYS A 228 -7.41 9.26 -12.03
N ASP A 229 -7.45 10.60 -12.08
CA ASP A 229 -7.25 11.37 -13.31
C ASP A 229 -5.75 11.51 -13.68
N GLY A 230 -5.48 12.14 -14.83
CA GLY A 230 -4.12 12.37 -15.34
C GLY A 230 -3.26 13.29 -14.46
N ASP A 231 -3.89 14.19 -13.70
CA ASP A 231 -3.23 15.12 -12.78
C ASP A 231 -2.99 14.49 -11.39
N GLY A 232 -3.52 13.29 -11.18
CA GLY A 232 -3.38 12.52 -9.94
C GLY A 232 -4.47 12.77 -8.90
N GLY A 233 -5.49 13.56 -9.24
CA GLY A 233 -6.72 13.72 -8.47
C GLY A 233 -7.45 12.39 -8.31
N ARG A 234 -8.19 12.26 -7.19
CA ARG A 234 -8.97 11.05 -6.86
C ARG A 234 -10.42 11.42 -6.64
N THR A 235 -11.30 10.83 -7.43
CA THR A 235 -12.75 10.96 -7.28
C THR A 235 -13.31 9.65 -6.77
N TYR A 236 -13.77 9.62 -5.52
CA TYR A 236 -14.30 8.42 -4.87
C TYR A 236 -15.74 8.16 -5.30
N MET A 237 -16.08 6.88 -5.37
CA MET A 237 -17.38 6.38 -5.79
C MET A 237 -17.95 5.43 -4.73
N GLN A 238 -19.26 5.22 -4.78
CA GLN A 238 -19.91 4.23 -3.92
C GLN A 238 -19.70 2.82 -4.47
N ALA A 239 -19.28 1.89 -3.61
CA ALA A 239 -19.21 0.47 -3.94
C ALA A 239 -20.61 -0.17 -3.84
N PHE A 240 -21.00 -0.95 -4.85
CA PHE A 240 -22.22 -1.74 -4.82
C PHE A 240 -21.91 -3.24 -4.92
N VAL A 241 -22.62 -4.03 -4.11
CA VAL A 241 -22.47 -5.49 -4.04
C VAL A 241 -23.58 -6.17 -4.86
N GLN A 242 -23.21 -7.12 -5.71
CA GLN A 242 -24.16 -8.03 -6.37
C GLN A 242 -24.22 -9.38 -5.64
#